data_AF-A0A1K1NKC6-F1
#
_entry.id   AF-A0A1K1NKC6-F1
#
_cell.length_a   1.000
_cell.length_b   1.000
_cell.length_c   1.000
_cell.angle_alpha   90.00
_cell.angle_beta   90.00
_cell.angle_gamma   90.00
#
_symmetry.space_group_name_H-M   'P 1'
#
loop_
_entity.id
_entity.type
_entity.pdbx_description
1 polymer ?
#
loop_
_entity_poly.entity_id
_entity_poly.type
_entity_poly.pdbx_seq_one_letter_code
_entity_poly.pdbx_strand_id
1 'polypeptide(L)'
;MKIETMSGSSTLDRSVSPAVETLEARLLAAGEQSKRPDPEFEHLYQLLLAMEGQGEKAIHEFLRTLRGADGETAAYPTAMALKTITQQVLVRLKDEGLEKSQLYKEVRGANGLAFAMEVYVLGVMRDVFQPMGDEAWEKSEW
;
A
#
# COMPACT_ATOMS: atom_id res chain seq x y z
N MET A 1 -18.82 58.34 56.83
CA MET A 1 -17.54 57.64 56.55
C MET A 1 -17.67 57.05 55.16
N LYS A 2 -16.80 57.49 54.24
CA LYS A 2 -16.85 57.27 52.78
C LYS A 2 -15.79 56.21 52.46
N ILE A 3 -16.11 55.20 51.65
CA ILE A 3 -15.11 54.22 51.19
C ILE A 3 -15.23 54.11 49.68
N GLU A 4 -14.08 54.19 49.03
CA GLU A 4 -13.87 54.55 47.64
C GLU A 4 -13.96 53.35 46.68
N THR A 5 -14.37 53.67 45.45
CA THR A 5 -14.34 52.80 44.28
C THR A 5 -12.88 52.52 43.88
N MET A 6 -12.49 51.26 43.75
CA MET A 6 -11.28 50.87 43.01
C MET A 6 -11.65 49.97 41.83
N SER A 7 -11.40 50.50 40.63
CA SER A 7 -11.34 49.75 39.39
C SER A 7 -10.20 48.73 39.45
N GLY A 8 -10.53 47.44 39.37
CA GLY A 8 -9.59 46.36 39.09
C GLY A 8 -9.91 45.76 37.72
N SER A 9 -9.00 45.93 36.77
CA SER A 9 -9.07 45.39 35.41
C SER A 9 -8.44 44.01 35.32
N SER A 10 -9.00 43.17 34.42
CA SER A 10 -8.47 41.91 33.90
C SER A 10 -8.51 40.71 34.86
N THR A 11 -8.86 39.50 34.45
CA THR A 11 -8.76 38.84 33.14
C THR A 11 -9.97 37.94 32.89
N LEU A 12 -10.37 37.83 31.61
CA LEU A 12 -11.33 36.84 31.15
C LEU A 12 -10.79 35.43 31.45
N ASP A 13 -11.49 34.68 32.29
CA ASP A 13 -11.40 33.23 32.29
C ASP A 13 -12.23 32.72 31.11
N ARG A 14 -11.62 32.79 29.92
CA ARG A 14 -12.19 32.24 28.69
C ARG A 14 -12.05 30.72 28.79
N SER A 15 -13.12 30.09 29.27
CA SER A 15 -13.36 28.66 29.13
C SER A 15 -12.95 28.19 27.73
N VAL A 16 -11.87 27.41 27.67
CA VAL A 16 -11.46 26.68 26.47
C VAL A 16 -12.52 25.60 26.25
N SER A 17 -13.60 25.97 25.57
CA SER A 17 -14.50 25.01 24.96
C SER A 17 -13.69 24.29 23.88
N PRO A 18 -13.63 22.94 23.85
CA PRO A 18 -13.00 22.24 22.74
C PRO A 18 -13.74 22.67 21.47
N ALA A 19 -13.02 23.33 20.56
CA ALA A 19 -13.60 23.77 19.30
C ALA A 19 -14.19 22.53 18.61
N VAL A 20 -15.52 22.47 18.53
CA VAL A 20 -16.22 21.40 17.82
C VAL A 20 -15.92 21.61 16.34
N GLU A 21 -14.94 20.87 15.82
CA GLU A 21 -14.63 20.86 14.40
C GLU A 21 -15.85 20.39 13.61
N THR A 22 -16.18 21.13 12.55
CA THR A 22 -17.25 20.74 11.65
C THR A 22 -16.87 19.47 10.90
N LEU A 23 -17.87 18.67 10.52
CA LEU A 23 -17.66 17.46 9.71
C LEU A 23 -16.92 17.79 8.39
N GLU A 24 -17.16 18.97 7.84
CA GLU A 24 -16.49 19.46 6.63
C GLU A 24 -15.00 19.71 6.86
N ALA A 25 -14.63 20.31 8.00
CA ALA A 25 -13.23 20.51 8.37
C ALA A 25 -12.50 19.17 8.55
N ARG A 26 -13.17 18.18 9.14
CA ARG A 26 -12.64 16.81 9.29
C ARG A 26 -12.52 16.08 7.95
N LEU A 27 -13.49 16.25 7.04
CA LEU A 27 -13.44 15.69 5.69
C LEU A 27 -12.34 16.33 4.84
N LEU A 28 -12.15 17.64 4.94
CA LEU A 28 -11.06 18.36 4.29
C LEU A 28 -9.70 17.90 4.82
N ALA A 29 -9.53 17.82 6.15
CA ALA A 29 -8.31 17.32 6.76
C ALA A 29 -8.03 15.85 6.41
N ALA A 30 -9.06 15.00 6.37
CA ALA A 30 -8.95 13.62 5.92
C ALA A 30 -8.59 13.52 4.43
N GLY A 31 -9.13 14.41 3.59
CA GLY A 31 -8.80 14.52 2.17
C GLY A 31 -7.38 15.03 1.92
N GLU A 32 -6.85 15.91 2.77
CA GLU A 32 -5.47 16.37 2.73
C GLU A 32 -4.49 15.28 3.20
N GLN A 33 -4.83 14.51 4.23
CA GLN A 33 -4.06 13.34 4.65
C GLN A 33 -4.04 12.25 3.57
N SER A 34 -5.15 12.06 2.84
CA SER A 34 -5.24 11.13 1.71
C SER A 34 -4.37 11.52 0.51
N LYS A 35 -3.87 12.76 0.42
CA LYS A 35 -3.00 13.22 -0.67
C LYS A 35 -1.52 13.03 -0.38
N ARG A 36 -1.12 12.76 0.86
CA ARG A 36 0.29 12.55 1.18
C ARG A 36 0.70 11.17 0.65
N PRO A 37 1.73 11.07 -0.21
CA PRO A 37 2.25 9.78 -0.63
C PRO A 37 2.63 8.96 0.59
N ASP A 38 2.29 7.67 0.57
CA ASP A 38 2.75 6.72 1.58
C ASP A 38 4.30 6.75 1.61
N PRO A 39 4.92 7.14 2.73
CA PRO A 39 6.38 7.29 2.81
C PRO A 39 7.12 5.98 2.54
N GLU A 40 6.52 4.82 2.84
CA GLU A 40 7.13 3.52 2.58
C GLU A 40 7.14 3.21 1.08
N PHE A 41 6.01 3.46 0.41
CA PHE A 41 5.92 3.35 -1.04
C PHE A 41 6.86 4.33 -1.75
N GLU A 42 6.96 5.57 -1.27
CA GLU A 42 7.86 6.57 -1.86
C GLU A 42 9.32 6.11 -1.76
N HIS A 43 9.73 5.57 -0.60
CA HIS A 43 11.07 5.03 -0.46
C HIS A 43 11.34 3.87 -1.43
N LEU A 44 10.40 2.92 -1.53
CA LEU A 44 10.49 1.84 -2.50
C LEU A 44 10.60 2.37 -3.93
N TYR A 45 9.77 3.35 -4.29
CA TYR A 45 9.73 3.94 -5.61
C TYR A 45 11.08 4.55 -5.99
N GLN A 46 11.72 5.29 -5.07
CA GLN A 46 13.06 5.83 -5.27
C GLN A 46 14.13 4.74 -5.44
N LEU A 47 14.04 3.63 -4.69
CA LEU A 47 14.94 2.49 -4.87
C LEU A 47 14.77 1.87 -6.27
N LEU A 48 13.53 1.70 -6.72
CA LEU A 48 13.23 1.14 -8.05
C LEU A 48 13.67 2.08 -9.17
N LEU A 49 13.55 3.40 -9.00
CA LEU A 49 14.11 4.38 -9.95
C LEU A 49 15.62 4.20 -10.13
N ALA A 50 16.35 3.91 -9.06
CA ALA A 50 17.79 3.66 -9.10
C ALA A 50 18.17 2.30 -9.73
N MET A 51 17.20 1.40 -9.95
CA MET A 51 17.41 0.09 -10.56
C MET A 51 17.18 0.07 -12.08
N GLU A 52 16.87 1.20 -12.71
CA GLU A 52 16.63 1.24 -14.15
C GLU A 52 17.80 0.64 -14.95
N GLY A 53 17.48 -0.30 -15.84
CA GLY A 53 18.47 -0.98 -16.69
C GLY A 53 19.08 -2.23 -16.07
N GLN A 54 18.72 -2.58 -14.83
CA GLN A 54 19.15 -3.85 -14.20
C GLN A 54 18.32 -5.06 -14.67
N GLY A 55 17.18 -4.81 -15.31
CA GLY A 55 16.32 -5.83 -15.89
C GLY A 55 15.22 -6.36 -14.95
N GLU A 56 14.18 -6.94 -15.55
CA GLU A 56 12.98 -7.41 -14.86
C GLU A 56 13.24 -8.45 -13.75
N LYS A 57 14.24 -9.33 -13.95
CA LYS A 57 14.59 -10.37 -12.96
C LYS A 57 15.24 -9.78 -11.72
N ALA A 58 16.07 -8.76 -11.88
CA ALA A 58 16.71 -8.07 -10.76
C ALA A 58 15.67 -7.33 -9.91
N ILE A 59 14.73 -6.63 -10.57
CA ILE A 59 13.61 -5.97 -9.89
C ILE A 59 12.75 -6.99 -9.15
N HIS A 60 12.37 -8.10 -9.80
CA HIS A 60 11.56 -9.13 -9.16
C HIS A 60 12.27 -9.76 -7.95
N GLU A 61 13.56 -10.07 -8.07
CA GLU A 61 14.34 -10.64 -6.96
C GLU A 61 14.55 -9.65 -5.81
N PHE A 62 14.78 -8.38 -6.12
CA PHE A 62 14.84 -7.31 -5.12
C PHE A 62 13.55 -7.24 -4.31
N LEU A 63 12.40 -7.19 -4.99
CA LEU A 63 11.09 -7.15 -4.30
C LEU A 63 10.83 -8.40 -3.45
N ARG A 64 11.27 -9.58 -3.92
CA ARG A 64 11.14 -10.86 -3.19
C ARG A 64 12.02 -10.93 -1.95
N THR A 65 13.18 -10.27 -1.99
CA THR A 65 14.17 -10.27 -0.89
C THR A 65 13.98 -9.10 0.07
N LEU A 66 13.20 -8.09 -0.31
CA LEU A 66 12.86 -6.95 0.55
C LEU A 66 12.20 -7.44 1.85
N ARG A 67 12.66 -6.90 2.97
CA ARG A 67 12.14 -7.18 4.31
C ARG A 67 11.20 -6.08 4.77
N GLY A 68 10.18 -6.45 5.53
CA GLY A 68 9.27 -5.52 6.19
C GLY A 68 9.96 -4.73 7.29
N ALA A 69 9.21 -3.86 7.95
CA ALA A 69 9.72 -3.01 9.04
C ALA A 69 10.28 -3.80 10.24
N ASP A 70 9.87 -5.06 10.40
CA ASP A 70 10.39 -5.96 11.43
C ASP A 70 11.76 -6.57 11.09
N GLY A 71 12.23 -6.42 9.85
CA GLY A 71 13.49 -6.98 9.36
C GLY A 71 13.49 -8.50 9.10
N GLU A 72 12.46 -9.20 9.56
CA GLU A 72 12.39 -10.67 9.54
C GLU A 72 11.42 -11.16 8.45
N THR A 73 10.25 -10.53 8.34
CA THR A 73 9.24 -10.94 7.37
C THR A 73 9.52 -10.34 6.00
N ALA A 74 9.15 -11.07 4.96
CA ALA A 74 9.19 -10.52 3.61
C ALA A 74 8.17 -9.38 3.49
N ALA A 75 8.58 -8.24 2.93
CA ALA A 75 7.68 -7.11 2.69
C ALA A 75 6.51 -7.50 1.78
N TYR A 76 6.78 -8.39 0.81
CA TYR A 76 5.79 -8.91 -0.13
C TYR A 76 5.82 -10.44 -0.11
N PRO A 77 5.13 -11.09 0.84
CA PRO A 77 5.28 -12.53 1.09
C PRO A 77 4.59 -13.41 0.03
N THR A 78 3.72 -12.86 -0.81
CA THR A 78 2.95 -13.61 -1.80
C THR A 78 3.14 -13.08 -3.21
N ALA A 79 2.91 -13.94 -4.21
CA ALA A 79 2.89 -13.54 -5.61
C ALA A 79 1.85 -12.44 -5.89
N MET A 80 0.69 -12.50 -5.21
CA MET A 80 -0.33 -11.45 -5.28
C MET A 80 0.18 -10.12 -4.72
N ALA A 81 0.91 -10.13 -3.59
CA ALA A 81 1.51 -8.92 -3.02
C ALA A 81 2.55 -8.31 -3.97
N LEU A 82 3.42 -9.15 -4.54
CA LEU A 82 4.42 -8.72 -5.55
C LEU A 82 3.76 -8.15 -6.82
N LYS A 83 2.69 -8.78 -7.31
CA LYS A 83 1.90 -8.24 -8.43
C LYS A 83 1.28 -6.89 -8.08
N THR A 84 0.72 -6.77 -6.88
CA THR A 84 0.02 -5.56 -6.44
C THR A 84 0.99 -4.38 -6.35
N ILE A 85 2.15 -4.56 -5.72
CA ILE A 85 3.14 -3.48 -5.58
C ILE A 85 3.72 -3.08 -6.94
N THR A 86 4.03 -4.04 -7.82
CA THR A 86 4.51 -3.72 -9.17
C THR A 86 3.44 -2.99 -10.00
N GLN A 87 2.15 -3.31 -9.81
CA GLN A 87 1.06 -2.55 -10.43
C GLN A 87 0.97 -1.11 -9.91
N GLN A 88 1.11 -0.89 -8.60
CA GLN A 88 1.15 0.46 -8.03
C GLN A 88 2.30 1.29 -8.61
N VAL A 89 3.48 0.70 -8.76
CA VAL A 89 4.64 1.35 -9.39
C VAL A 89 4.37 1.68 -10.86
N LEU A 90 3.74 0.78 -11.62
CA LEU A 90 3.39 1.05 -13.03
C LEU A 90 2.39 2.19 -13.17
N VAL A 91 1.39 2.27 -12.27
CA VAL A 91 0.45 3.40 -12.22
C VAL A 91 1.22 4.69 -11.93
N ARG A 92 2.11 4.68 -10.95
CA ARG A 92 2.92 5.85 -10.59
C ARG A 92 3.79 6.34 -11.75
N LEU A 93 4.51 5.42 -12.41
CA LEU A 93 5.33 5.74 -13.59
C LEU A 93 4.48 6.32 -14.73
N LYS A 94 3.26 5.81 -14.92
CA LYS A 94 2.32 6.34 -15.90
C LYS A 94 1.88 7.77 -15.57
N ASP A 95 1.54 8.03 -14.32
CA ASP A 95 1.13 9.36 -13.87
C ASP A 95 2.26 10.40 -14.03
N GLU A 96 3.52 9.96 -13.93
CA GLU A 96 4.72 10.78 -14.19
C GLU A 96 5.11 10.87 -15.68
N GLY A 97 4.37 10.21 -16.59
CA GLY A 97 4.66 10.22 -18.03
C GLY A 97 5.86 9.35 -18.44
N LEU A 98 6.29 8.44 -17.57
CA LEU A 98 7.45 7.56 -17.77
C LEU A 98 7.09 6.23 -18.43
N GLU A 99 5.94 6.09 -19.10
CA GLU A 99 5.52 4.84 -19.76
C GLU A 99 6.52 4.30 -20.80
N LYS A 100 7.34 5.19 -21.37
CA LYS A 100 8.35 4.85 -22.39
C LYS A 100 9.73 4.55 -21.78
N SER A 101 9.90 4.70 -20.46
CA SER A 101 11.17 4.46 -19.78
C SER A 101 11.56 2.98 -19.85
N GLN A 102 12.85 2.72 -19.63
CA GLN A 102 13.33 1.35 -19.55
C GLN A 102 12.79 0.70 -18.27
N LEU A 103 12.75 1.46 -17.17
CA LEU A 103 12.20 1.01 -15.90
C LEU A 103 10.74 0.54 -16.03
N TYR A 104 9.89 1.26 -16.77
CA TYR A 104 8.49 0.85 -16.96
C TYR A 104 8.39 -0.55 -17.60
N LYS A 105 9.23 -0.84 -18.59
CA LYS A 105 9.28 -2.16 -19.23
C LYS A 105 9.74 -3.24 -18.27
N GLU A 106 10.76 -2.95 -17.47
CA GLU A 106 11.35 -3.90 -16.52
C GLU A 106 10.40 -4.20 -15.35
N VAL A 107 9.75 -3.17 -14.79
CA VAL A 107 8.70 -3.34 -13.77
C VAL A 107 7.51 -4.10 -14.34
N ARG A 108 7.13 -3.86 -15.60
CA ARG A 108 6.08 -4.64 -16.28
C ARG A 108 6.47 -6.11 -16.44
N GLY A 109 7.73 -6.39 -16.76
CA GLY A 109 8.27 -7.75 -16.78
C GLY A 109 8.20 -8.42 -15.41
N ALA A 110 8.64 -7.71 -14.35
CA ALA A 110 8.56 -8.19 -12.98
C ALA A 110 7.11 -8.45 -12.53
N ASN A 111 6.17 -7.59 -12.93
CA ASN A 111 4.74 -7.81 -12.72
C ASN A 111 4.24 -9.08 -13.42
N GLY A 112 4.69 -9.32 -14.65
CA GLY A 112 4.39 -10.54 -15.40
C GLY A 112 4.90 -11.81 -14.73
N LEU A 113 6.11 -11.79 -14.16
CA LEU A 113 6.66 -12.89 -13.38
C LEU A 113 5.82 -13.19 -12.13
N ALA A 114 5.45 -12.15 -11.37
CA ALA A 114 4.60 -12.28 -10.20
C ALA A 114 3.21 -12.82 -10.56
N PHE A 115 2.61 -12.33 -11.66
CA PHE A 115 1.33 -12.82 -12.17
C PHE A 115 1.39 -14.29 -12.59
N ALA A 116 2.44 -14.72 -13.30
CA ALA A 116 2.60 -16.11 -13.69
C ALA A 116 2.67 -17.05 -12.47
N MET A 117 3.37 -16.62 -11.42
CA MET A 117 3.44 -17.38 -10.17
C MET A 117 2.08 -17.44 -9.44
N GLU A 118 1.34 -16.34 -9.41
CA GLU A 118 -0.01 -16.29 -8.81
C GLU A 118 -0.96 -17.27 -9.54
N VAL A 119 -0.98 -17.24 -10.88
CA VAL A 119 -1.79 -18.14 -11.69
C VAL A 119 -1.41 -19.60 -11.47
N TYR A 120 -0.10 -19.89 -11.40
CA TYR A 120 0.38 -21.24 -11.10
C TYR A 120 -0.13 -21.75 -9.75
N VAL A 121 0.01 -20.96 -8.68
CA VAL A 121 -0.46 -21.33 -7.34
C VAL A 121 -1.97 -21.55 -7.32
N LEU A 122 -2.74 -20.68 -7.97
CA LEU A 122 -4.20 -20.82 -8.07
C LEU A 122 -4.60 -22.08 -8.86
N GLY A 123 -3.87 -22.41 -9.92
CA GLY A 123 -4.07 -23.65 -10.69
C GLY A 123 -3.86 -24.89 -9.85
N VAL A 124 -2.73 -24.97 -9.12
CA VAL A 124 -2.45 -26.07 -8.20
C VAL A 124 -3.50 -26.18 -7.11
N MET A 125 -3.91 -25.05 -6.51
CA MET A 125 -4.97 -25.06 -5.49
C MET A 125 -6.29 -25.60 -6.05
N ARG A 126 -6.69 -25.18 -7.25
CA ARG A 126 -7.89 -25.71 -7.90
C ARG A 126 -7.79 -27.23 -8.07
N ASP A 127 -6.65 -27.73 -8.55
CA ASP A 127 -6.49 -29.15 -8.84
C ASP A 127 -6.44 -30.00 -7.55
N VAL A 128 -5.90 -29.46 -6.44
CA VAL A 128 -5.87 -30.13 -5.13
C VAL A 128 -7.22 -30.09 -4.42
N PHE A 129 -7.92 -28.96 -4.50
CA PHE A 129 -9.17 -28.72 -3.77
C PHE A 129 -10.43 -28.97 -4.59
N GLN A 130 -10.32 -29.38 -5.85
CA GLN A 130 -11.47 -29.95 -6.57
C GLN A 130 -11.80 -31.31 -5.93
N PRO A 131 -12.92 -31.43 -5.19
CA PRO A 131 -13.37 -32.75 -4.79
C PRO A 131 -13.56 -33.55 -6.07
N MET A 132 -13.04 -34.78 -6.12
CA MET A 132 -13.51 -35.75 -7.12
C MET A 132 -15.03 -35.68 -7.05
N GLY A 133 -15.67 -35.26 -8.14
CA GLY A 133 -17.10 -34.92 -8.15
C GLY A 133 -17.91 -36.00 -7.43
N ASP A 134 -18.96 -35.60 -6.71
CA ASP A 134 -19.72 -36.43 -5.76
C ASP A 134 -20.01 -37.88 -6.23
N GLU A 135 -20.07 -38.12 -7.54
CA GLU A 135 -20.17 -39.45 -8.16
C GLU A 135 -19.01 -40.43 -7.86
N ALA A 136 -17.83 -39.96 -7.45
CA ALA A 136 -16.67 -40.81 -7.18
C ALA A 136 -16.77 -41.57 -5.86
N TRP A 137 -17.46 -40.99 -4.87
CA TRP A 137 -17.66 -41.61 -3.55
C TRP A 137 -18.85 -42.57 -3.55
N GLU A 138 -19.87 -42.32 -4.37
CA GLU A 138 -21.05 -43.21 -4.48
C GLU A 138 -20.79 -44.49 -5.29
N LYS A 139 -19.75 -44.51 -6.14
CA LYS A 139 -19.36 -45.67 -6.98
C LYS A 139 -18.11 -46.39 -6.48
N SER A 140 -17.63 -46.02 -5.30
CA SER A 140 -16.45 -46.61 -4.69
C SER A 140 -16.80 -47.99 -4.09
N GLU A 141 -16.45 -49.06 -4.80
CA GLU A 141 -16.51 -50.44 -4.29
C GLU A 141 -15.19 -50.87 -3.58
N TRP A 142 -14.40 -49.92 -3.05
CA TRP A 142 -13.22 -50.26 -2.23
C TRP A 142 -13.57 -50.57 -0.78
#